data_AF-A0A1W9QUT3-F1
#
_entry.id   AF-A0A1W9QUT3-F1
#
_cell.length_a   1.000
_cell.length_b   1.000
_cell.length_c   1.000
_cell.angle_alpha   90.00
_cell.angle_beta   90.00
_cell.angle_gamma   90.00
#
_symmetry.space_group_name_H-M   'P 1'
#
loop_
_entity.id
_entity.type
_entity.pdbx_description
1 polymer ?
#
loop_
_entity_poly.entity_id
_entity_poly.type
_entity_poly.pdbx_seq_one_letter_code
_entity_poly.pdbx_strand_id
1 'polypeptide(L)'
;MKSFKNLEKWAEKKNRKIALSHEQKDREALRSILEKLKNEQYTIIKELHYVDYLIDLANNSHPGKVENSPERFDDYRKYKGWLKELKKALKDMNDKPKEDLTIGEREFLIREKARLQGERERLEKHLKATDELIAKNTILLIDVEETYCRELSKGHSISSVAESLKMEFGSKIEKGYSEGRRKFVNFLEKKYNIKRHSALELVKLLVERKVLKYCTKIPRDKFAENLVFYTPYMDDFMDEGETAAEADVYVEPLFGTWIIDA
;
A
#
# COMPACT_ATOMS: atom_id res chain seq x y z
N MET A 1 14.66 -6.97 -16.05
CA MET A 1 13.76 -7.48 -14.99
C MET A 1 14.49 -8.36 -13.96
N LYS A 2 15.75 -8.02 -13.61
CA LYS A 2 16.54 -8.69 -12.57
C LYS A 2 16.02 -8.40 -11.13
N SER A 3 15.08 -7.48 -10.95
CA SER A 3 14.58 -7.05 -9.63
C SER A 3 13.64 -8.06 -8.99
N PHE A 4 12.77 -8.75 -9.74
CA PHE A 4 11.71 -9.56 -9.13
C PHE A 4 12.23 -10.78 -8.36
N LYS A 5 13.07 -11.61 -8.97
CA LYS A 5 13.65 -12.77 -8.27
C LYS A 5 14.44 -12.37 -7.02
N ASN A 6 14.98 -11.15 -7.00
CA ASN A 6 15.65 -10.60 -5.83
C ASN A 6 14.64 -10.12 -4.78
N LEU A 7 13.53 -9.50 -5.21
CA LEU A 7 12.44 -9.05 -4.36
C LEU A 7 11.71 -10.23 -3.68
N GLU A 8 11.41 -11.27 -4.45
CA GLU A 8 10.80 -12.52 -3.98
C GLU A 8 11.67 -13.19 -2.92
N LYS A 9 12.93 -13.50 -3.24
CA LYS A 9 13.89 -14.09 -2.29
C LYS A 9 14.09 -13.22 -1.04
N TRP A 10 14.11 -11.90 -1.22
CA TRP A 10 14.26 -10.96 -0.10
C TRP A 10 13.02 -10.99 0.80
N ALA A 11 11.81 -10.97 0.23
CA ALA A 11 10.55 -11.04 0.97
C ALA A 11 10.43 -12.38 1.72
N GLU A 12 10.68 -13.51 1.05
CA GLU A 12 10.65 -14.83 1.69
C GLU A 12 11.63 -14.96 2.85
N LYS A 13 12.86 -14.46 2.69
CA LYS A 13 13.88 -14.47 3.75
C LYS A 13 13.45 -13.64 4.96
N LYS A 14 12.83 -12.47 4.72
CA LYS A 14 12.32 -11.61 5.78
C LYS A 14 11.13 -12.26 6.50
N ASN A 15 10.21 -12.87 5.77
CA ASN A 15 9.02 -13.50 6.32
C ASN A 15 9.37 -14.67 7.25
N ARG A 16 10.37 -15.49 6.89
CA ARG A 16 10.85 -16.56 7.79
C ARG A 16 11.40 -16.03 9.11
N LYS A 17 12.04 -14.86 9.10
CA LYS A 17 12.56 -14.23 10.33
C LYS A 17 11.42 -13.68 11.19
N ILE A 18 10.43 -13.08 10.55
CA ILE A 18 9.28 -12.44 11.21
C ILE A 18 8.28 -13.48 11.74
N ALA A 19 8.13 -14.63 11.09
CA ALA A 19 7.28 -15.71 11.59
C ALA A 19 7.70 -16.26 12.97
N LEU A 20 8.90 -15.92 13.46
CA LEU A 20 9.45 -16.36 14.74
C LEU A 20 9.44 -15.27 15.82
N SER A 21 9.07 -14.03 15.48
CA SER A 21 9.13 -12.86 16.35
C SER A 21 7.93 -11.96 16.07
N HIS A 22 7.12 -11.67 17.10
CA HIS A 22 5.88 -10.92 16.97
C HIS A 22 6.01 -9.48 17.47
N GLU A 23 7.20 -8.89 17.32
CA GLU A 23 7.51 -7.56 17.84
C GLU A 23 7.00 -6.43 16.91
N GLN A 24 6.89 -5.22 17.47
CA GLN A 24 6.52 -4.01 16.72
C GLN A 24 7.42 -3.75 15.49
N LYS A 25 8.72 -4.02 15.63
CA LYS A 25 9.70 -3.90 14.53
C LYS A 25 9.37 -4.82 13.36
N ASP A 26 8.81 -5.99 13.65
CA ASP A 26 8.43 -6.95 12.62
C ASP A 26 7.17 -6.50 11.87
N ARG A 27 6.23 -5.82 12.55
CA ARG A 27 5.06 -5.17 11.92
C ARG A 27 5.48 -4.09 10.94
N GLU A 28 6.38 -3.18 11.35
CA GLU A 28 6.89 -2.11 10.49
C GLU A 28 7.66 -2.67 9.28
N ALA A 29 8.46 -3.72 9.50
CA ALA A 29 9.14 -4.42 8.43
C ALA A 29 8.16 -5.03 7.42
N LEU A 30 7.10 -5.71 7.88
CA LEU A 30 6.06 -6.27 7.00
C LEU A 30 5.31 -5.20 6.21
N ARG A 31 4.96 -4.08 6.85
CA ARG A 31 4.33 -2.95 6.14
C ARG A 31 5.24 -2.38 5.06
N SER A 32 6.53 -2.22 5.35
CA SER A 32 7.51 -1.78 4.35
C SER A 32 7.63 -2.77 3.18
N ILE A 33 7.60 -4.08 3.45
CA ILE A 33 7.60 -5.13 2.42
C ILE A 33 6.34 -5.03 1.55
N LEU A 34 5.16 -4.95 2.18
CA LEU A 34 3.88 -4.81 1.48
C LEU A 34 3.83 -3.58 0.60
N GLU A 35 4.34 -2.44 1.08
CA GLU A 35 4.38 -1.20 0.31
C GLU A 35 5.27 -1.35 -0.93
N LYS A 36 6.44 -1.97 -0.81
CA LYS A 36 7.31 -2.25 -1.95
C LYS A 36 6.65 -3.20 -2.97
N LEU A 37 5.97 -4.24 -2.49
CA LEU A 37 5.26 -5.18 -3.36
C LEU A 37 4.09 -4.52 -4.10
N LYS A 38 3.31 -3.66 -3.43
CA LYS A 38 2.22 -2.89 -4.06
C LYS A 38 2.74 -1.91 -5.12
N ASN A 39 3.88 -1.27 -4.87
CA ASN A 39 4.51 -0.40 -5.86
C ASN A 39 5.02 -1.18 -7.09
N GLU A 40 5.56 -2.38 -6.89
CA GLU A 40 5.93 -3.28 -7.98
C GLU A 40 4.68 -3.72 -8.76
N GLN A 41 3.62 -4.15 -8.07
CA GLN A 41 2.32 -4.52 -8.67
C GLN A 41 1.78 -3.40 -9.57
N TYR A 42 1.75 -2.17 -9.06
CA TYR A 42 1.32 -0.99 -9.81
C TYR A 42 2.18 -0.74 -11.06
N THR A 43 3.49 -0.95 -10.95
CA THR A 43 4.42 -0.82 -12.08
C THR A 43 4.14 -1.87 -13.15
N ILE A 44 3.92 -3.13 -12.75
CA ILE A 44 3.59 -4.22 -13.68
C ILE A 44 2.26 -3.94 -14.40
N ILE A 45 1.23 -3.52 -13.67
CA ILE A 45 -0.09 -3.18 -14.26
C ILE A 45 0.04 -2.06 -15.30
N LYS A 46 0.82 -1.02 -15.00
CA LYS A 46 1.10 0.05 -15.97
C LYS A 46 1.81 -0.45 -17.22
N GLU A 47 2.76 -1.37 -17.06
CA GLU A 47 3.47 -1.95 -18.20
C GLU A 47 2.57 -2.86 -19.03
N LEU A 48 1.71 -3.66 -18.40
CA LEU A 48 0.69 -4.45 -19.09
C LEU A 48 -0.22 -3.57 -19.94
N HIS A 49 -0.79 -2.51 -19.38
CA HIS A 49 -1.62 -1.56 -20.13
C HIS A 49 -0.87 -0.94 -21.33
N TYR A 50 0.42 -0.64 -21.16
CA TYR A 50 1.22 -0.09 -22.25
C TYR A 50 1.52 -1.12 -23.33
N VAL A 51 1.79 -2.37 -22.96
CA VAL A 51 1.99 -3.48 -23.90
C VAL A 51 0.69 -3.78 -24.66
N ASP A 52 -0.45 -3.84 -23.97
CA ASP A 52 -1.77 -4.02 -24.58
C ASP A 52 -2.05 -2.92 -25.61
N TYR A 53 -1.77 -1.64 -25.28
CA TYR A 53 -1.87 -0.54 -26.22
C TYR A 53 -1.01 -0.73 -27.49
N LEU A 54 0.22 -1.23 -27.36
CA LEU A 54 1.08 -1.49 -28.51
C LEU A 54 0.59 -2.69 -29.33
N ILE A 55 0.02 -3.72 -28.68
CA ILE A 55 -0.61 -4.85 -29.36
C ILE A 55 -1.81 -4.37 -30.16
N ASP A 56 -2.64 -3.49 -29.61
CA ASP A 56 -3.80 -2.92 -30.29
C ASP A 56 -3.39 -2.08 -31.50
N LEU A 57 -2.35 -1.24 -31.34
CA LEU A 57 -1.74 -0.52 -32.46
C LEU A 57 -1.26 -1.47 -33.56
N ALA A 58 -0.59 -2.57 -33.21
CA ALA A 58 -0.13 -3.56 -34.18
C ALA A 58 -1.29 -4.32 -34.84
N ASN A 59 -2.38 -4.59 -34.10
CA ASN A 59 -3.56 -5.30 -34.62
C ASN A 59 -4.36 -4.47 -35.64
N ASN A 60 -4.40 -3.15 -35.46
CA ASN A 60 -5.05 -2.25 -36.41
C ASN A 60 -4.36 -2.27 -37.80
N SER A 61 -3.13 -2.76 -37.88
CA SER A 61 -2.26 -2.80 -39.07
C SER A 61 -2.23 -4.15 -39.83
N HIS A 62 -3.27 -5.01 -39.69
CA HIS A 62 -3.46 -6.38 -40.23
C HIS A 62 -2.94 -7.56 -39.35
N PRO A 63 -3.66 -8.70 -39.30
CA PRO A 63 -3.31 -9.85 -38.47
C PRO A 63 -2.60 -10.95 -39.28
N GLY A 64 -1.32 -11.21 -38.97
CA GLY A 64 -0.68 -12.49 -39.28
C GLY A 64 -0.60 -13.36 -38.02
N LYS A 65 -0.81 -14.68 -38.15
CA LYS A 65 -0.45 -15.65 -37.10
C LYS A 65 1.07 -15.72 -36.99
N VAL A 66 1.57 -15.84 -35.77
CA VAL A 66 3.01 -15.83 -35.50
C VAL A 66 3.50 -17.19 -35.01
N GLU A 67 4.62 -17.63 -35.57
CA GLU A 67 5.46 -18.67 -34.99
C GLU A 67 6.74 -18.04 -34.44
N ASN A 68 7.11 -18.52 -33.25
CA ASN A 68 8.30 -18.25 -32.45
C ASN A 68 8.36 -16.91 -31.69
N SER A 69 8.69 -17.06 -30.40
CA SER A 69 8.91 -15.97 -29.44
C SER A 69 10.42 -15.79 -29.26
N PRO A 70 11.04 -14.66 -29.67
CA PRO A 70 12.47 -14.45 -29.47
C PRO A 70 12.83 -13.29 -28.51
N GLU A 71 13.95 -13.55 -27.82
CA GLU A 71 14.82 -12.71 -26.99
C GLU A 71 14.24 -11.87 -25.84
N ARG A 72 14.59 -12.36 -24.63
CA ARG A 72 14.36 -11.72 -23.32
C ARG A 72 15.20 -10.47 -23.14
N PHE A 73 14.60 -9.42 -22.56
CA PHE A 73 15.36 -8.29 -22.04
C PHE A 73 15.83 -8.54 -20.60
N ASP A 74 17.13 -8.82 -20.44
CA ASP A 74 17.76 -8.89 -19.11
C ASP A 74 17.92 -7.50 -18.47
N ASP A 75 18.00 -6.45 -19.28
CA ASP A 75 18.21 -5.05 -18.89
C ASP A 75 16.92 -4.22 -19.09
N TYR A 76 16.49 -3.57 -18.00
CA TYR A 76 15.27 -2.74 -17.99
C TYR A 76 15.42 -1.46 -18.83
N ARG A 77 16.63 -0.88 -18.91
CA ARG A 77 16.87 0.30 -19.73
C ARG A 77 16.73 -0.04 -21.22
N LYS A 78 17.28 -1.18 -21.63
CA LYS A 78 17.12 -1.70 -23.00
C LYS A 78 15.65 -2.01 -23.32
N TYR A 79 14.92 -2.60 -22.38
CA TYR A 79 13.48 -2.84 -22.51
C TYR A 79 12.69 -1.54 -22.75
N LYS A 80 12.92 -0.50 -21.95
CA LYS A 80 12.24 0.81 -22.14
C LYS A 80 12.64 1.50 -23.44
N GLY A 81 13.90 1.37 -23.85
CA GLY A 81 14.39 1.85 -25.15
C GLY A 81 13.63 1.21 -26.31
N TRP A 82 13.58 -0.13 -26.32
CA TRP A 82 12.83 -0.90 -27.32
C TRP A 82 11.35 -0.50 -27.38
N LEU A 83 10.67 -0.42 -26.22
CA LEU A 83 9.28 0.00 -26.14
C LEU A 83 9.01 1.40 -26.71
N LYS A 84 9.97 2.32 -26.60
CA LYS A 84 9.88 3.68 -27.13
C LYS A 84 10.07 3.70 -28.65
N GLU A 85 11.08 2.99 -29.13
CA GLU A 85 11.37 2.85 -30.56
C GLU A 85 10.22 2.13 -31.28
N LEU A 86 9.71 1.06 -30.69
CA LEU A 86 8.57 0.30 -31.21
C LEU A 86 7.31 1.15 -31.30
N LYS A 87 7.00 1.95 -30.26
CA LYS A 87 5.87 2.89 -30.32
C LYS A 87 5.98 3.87 -31.48
N LYS A 88 7.18 4.40 -31.72
CA LYS A 88 7.41 5.33 -32.83
C LYS A 88 7.17 4.62 -34.16
N ALA A 89 7.80 3.46 -34.36
CA ALA A 89 7.64 2.67 -35.59
C ALA A 89 6.17 2.27 -35.84
N LEU A 90 5.45 1.82 -34.81
CA LEU A 90 4.04 1.45 -34.93
C LEU A 90 3.14 2.64 -35.26
N LYS A 91 3.42 3.83 -34.71
CA LYS A 91 2.70 5.06 -35.09
C LYS A 91 2.96 5.43 -36.55
N ASP A 92 4.22 5.48 -36.93
CA ASP A 92 4.63 5.82 -38.31
C ASP A 92 3.99 4.87 -39.34
N MET A 93 3.80 3.59 -38.99
CA MET A 93 3.10 2.60 -39.83
C MET A 93 1.57 2.74 -39.79
N ASN A 94 0.99 3.09 -38.64
CA ASN A 94 -0.46 3.24 -38.47
C ASN A 94 -1.00 4.52 -39.14
N ASP A 95 -0.14 5.51 -39.36
CA ASP A 95 -0.49 6.74 -40.10
C ASP A 95 -0.49 6.54 -41.63
N LYS A 96 -0.01 5.39 -42.13
CA LYS A 96 -0.04 5.04 -43.57
C LYS A 96 -1.34 4.33 -43.95
N PRO A 97 -1.85 4.51 -45.18
CA PRO A 97 -2.86 3.63 -45.75
C PRO A 97 -2.40 2.16 -45.72
N LYS A 98 -3.30 1.24 -45.38
CA LYS A 98 -2.94 -0.19 -45.17
C LYS A 98 -2.38 -0.86 -46.43
N GLU A 99 -2.76 -0.36 -47.60
CA GLU A 99 -2.30 -0.83 -48.91
C GLU A 99 -0.84 -0.47 -49.18
N ASP A 100 -0.32 0.58 -48.52
CA ASP A 100 1.03 1.11 -48.71
C ASP A 100 2.08 0.43 -47.83
N LEU A 101 1.68 -0.51 -46.98
CA LEU A 101 2.61 -1.27 -46.15
C LEU A 101 3.40 -2.27 -46.98
N THR A 102 4.72 -2.10 -46.98
CA THR A 102 5.68 -2.99 -47.62
C THR A 102 5.68 -4.39 -46.99
N ILE A 103 6.18 -5.39 -47.72
CA ILE A 103 6.32 -6.77 -47.21
C ILE A 103 7.18 -6.79 -45.93
N GLY A 104 8.28 -6.02 -45.91
CA GLY A 104 9.15 -5.92 -44.74
C GLY A 104 8.46 -5.31 -43.51
N GLU A 105 7.59 -4.32 -43.69
CA GLU A 105 6.79 -3.74 -42.60
C GLU A 105 5.76 -4.75 -42.07
N ARG A 106 5.14 -5.55 -42.94
CA ARG A 106 4.22 -6.62 -42.54
C ARG A 106 4.93 -7.72 -41.74
N GLU A 107 6.10 -8.15 -42.18
CA GLU A 107 6.93 -9.12 -41.46
C GLU A 107 7.42 -8.58 -40.09
N PHE A 108 7.77 -7.30 -40.04
CA PHE A 108 8.11 -6.61 -38.79
C PHE A 108 6.94 -6.63 -37.80
N LEU A 109 5.73 -6.29 -38.26
CA LEU A 109 4.52 -6.30 -37.42
C LEU A 109 4.21 -7.68 -36.85
N ILE A 110 4.31 -8.74 -37.67
CA ILE A 110 4.10 -10.13 -37.23
C ILE A 110 5.10 -10.47 -36.10
N ARG A 111 6.38 -10.17 -36.30
CA ARG A 111 7.45 -10.48 -35.34
C ARG A 111 7.28 -9.72 -34.03
N GLU A 112 7.08 -8.41 -34.09
CA GLU A 112 6.95 -7.58 -32.89
C GLU A 112 5.64 -7.85 -32.14
N LYS A 113 4.57 -8.24 -32.85
CA LYS A 113 3.32 -8.71 -32.21
C LYS A 113 3.54 -9.95 -31.36
N ALA A 114 4.21 -10.99 -31.87
CA ALA A 114 4.54 -12.16 -31.04
C ALA A 114 5.42 -11.79 -29.84
N ARG A 115 6.38 -10.88 -30.06
CA ARG A 115 7.25 -10.42 -28.99
C ARG A 115 6.46 -9.72 -27.89
N LEU A 116 5.55 -8.81 -28.26
CA LEU A 116 4.65 -8.13 -27.32
C LEU A 116 3.73 -9.13 -26.59
N GLN A 117 3.20 -10.14 -27.28
CA GLN A 117 2.39 -11.19 -26.66
C GLN A 117 3.19 -12.00 -25.62
N GLY A 118 4.42 -12.41 -25.96
CA GLY A 118 5.29 -13.09 -25.01
C GLY A 118 5.67 -12.23 -23.80
N GLU A 119 5.87 -10.93 -24.00
CA GLU A 119 6.12 -9.97 -22.91
C GLU A 119 4.89 -9.77 -22.01
N ARG A 120 3.70 -9.70 -22.61
CA ARG A 120 2.42 -9.63 -21.89
C ARG A 120 2.24 -10.85 -20.99
N GLU A 121 2.37 -12.06 -21.52
CA GLU A 121 2.27 -13.31 -20.74
C GLU A 121 3.29 -13.37 -19.59
N ARG A 122 4.51 -12.87 -19.83
CA ARG A 122 5.55 -12.78 -18.81
C ARG A 122 5.17 -11.83 -17.68
N LEU A 123 4.66 -10.65 -18.02
CA LEU A 123 4.19 -9.66 -17.07
C LEU A 123 2.97 -10.16 -16.28
N GLU A 124 2.04 -10.89 -16.91
CA GLU A 124 0.90 -11.52 -16.22
C GLU A 124 1.36 -12.56 -15.20
N LYS A 125 2.30 -13.43 -15.57
CA LYS A 125 2.90 -14.40 -14.62
C LYS A 125 3.57 -13.70 -13.44
N HIS A 126 4.25 -12.59 -13.71
CA HIS A 126 4.91 -11.78 -12.69
C HIS A 126 3.89 -11.08 -11.78
N LEU A 127 2.82 -10.51 -12.34
CA LEU A 127 1.74 -9.91 -11.58
C LEU A 127 1.13 -10.92 -10.61
N LYS A 128 0.80 -12.12 -11.10
CA LYS A 128 0.25 -13.20 -10.28
C LYS A 128 1.16 -13.57 -9.10
N ALA A 129 2.46 -13.72 -9.34
CA ALA A 129 3.41 -14.04 -8.28
C ALA A 129 3.53 -12.89 -7.25
N THR A 130 3.49 -11.64 -7.70
CA THR A 130 3.47 -10.46 -6.82
C THR A 130 2.19 -10.42 -5.97
N ASP A 131 1.03 -10.72 -6.56
CA ASP A 131 -0.25 -10.79 -5.85
C ASP A 131 -0.24 -11.87 -4.76
N GLU A 132 0.31 -13.06 -5.07
CA GLU A 132 0.48 -14.13 -4.09
C GLU A 132 1.38 -13.71 -2.92
N LEU A 133 2.47 -12.98 -3.19
CA LEU A 133 3.33 -12.44 -2.14
C LEU A 133 2.59 -11.39 -1.29
N ILE A 134 1.85 -10.47 -1.91
CA ILE A 134 1.04 -9.47 -1.18
C ILE A 134 0.03 -10.19 -0.28
N ALA A 135 -0.68 -11.20 -0.78
CA ALA A 135 -1.66 -11.93 0.00
C ALA A 135 -1.02 -12.63 1.22
N LYS A 136 0.07 -13.38 1.01
CA LYS A 136 0.81 -14.07 2.09
C LYS A 136 1.31 -13.10 3.17
N ASN A 137 1.91 -11.98 2.75
CA ASN A 137 2.41 -10.97 3.69
C ASN A 137 1.28 -10.24 4.42
N THR A 138 0.13 -10.06 3.78
CA THR A 138 -1.04 -9.45 4.39
C THR A 138 -1.59 -10.33 5.52
N ILE A 139 -1.71 -11.63 5.27
CA ILE A 139 -2.12 -12.61 6.30
C ILE A 139 -1.12 -12.61 7.45
N LEU A 140 0.18 -12.69 7.16
CA LEU A 140 1.22 -12.66 8.20
C LEU A 140 1.15 -11.36 9.03
N LEU A 141 0.92 -10.21 8.40
CA LEU A 141 0.76 -8.94 9.12
C LEU A 141 -0.46 -8.98 10.05
N ILE A 142 -1.59 -9.54 9.61
CA ILE A 142 -2.78 -9.71 10.45
C ILE A 142 -2.44 -10.57 11.68
N ASP A 143 -1.75 -11.69 11.49
CA ASP A 143 -1.38 -12.59 12.58
C ASP A 143 -0.42 -11.92 13.58
N VAL A 144 0.59 -11.19 13.09
CA VAL A 144 1.52 -10.44 13.96
C VAL A 144 0.80 -9.34 14.72
N GLU A 145 -0.09 -8.58 14.05
CA GLU A 145 -0.88 -7.52 14.69
C GLU A 145 -1.81 -8.07 15.77
N GLU A 146 -2.42 -9.22 15.54
CA GLU A 146 -3.28 -9.91 16.51
C GLU A 146 -2.49 -10.42 17.72
N THR A 147 -1.33 -11.03 17.52
CA THR A 147 -0.45 -11.46 18.61
C THR A 147 0.04 -10.26 19.42
N TYR A 148 0.48 -9.19 18.75
CA TYR A 148 0.94 -7.97 19.40
C TYR A 148 -0.18 -7.30 20.22
N CYS A 149 -1.43 -7.30 19.71
CA CYS A 149 -2.59 -6.86 20.48
C CYS A 149 -2.76 -7.66 21.77
N ARG A 150 -2.65 -9.00 21.70
CA ARG A 150 -2.77 -9.87 22.87
C ARG A 150 -1.69 -9.58 23.89
N GLU A 151 -0.44 -9.38 23.45
CA GLU A 151 0.65 -9.01 24.35
C GLU A 151 0.37 -7.69 25.07
N LEU A 152 -0.08 -6.66 24.34
CA LEU A 152 -0.40 -5.34 24.90
C LEU A 152 -1.60 -5.35 25.82
N SER A 153 -2.60 -6.18 25.56
CA SER A 153 -3.90 -6.21 26.27
C SER A 153 -4.03 -7.34 27.29
N LYS A 154 -2.96 -8.10 27.57
CA LYS A 154 -2.97 -9.31 28.43
C LYS A 154 -3.86 -10.45 27.95
N GLY A 155 -3.84 -10.72 26.65
CA GLY A 155 -4.44 -11.90 26.03
C GLY A 155 -5.69 -11.63 25.21
N HIS A 156 -6.13 -10.37 25.07
CA HIS A 156 -7.34 -10.03 24.33
C HIS A 156 -7.06 -9.80 22.84
N SER A 157 -7.97 -10.30 22.00
CA SER A 157 -7.93 -10.09 20.55
C SER A 157 -8.26 -8.64 20.17
N ILE A 158 -7.88 -8.23 18.96
CA ILE A 158 -8.25 -6.91 18.43
C ILE A 158 -9.78 -6.71 18.47
N SER A 159 -10.53 -7.74 18.07
CA SER A 159 -11.99 -7.71 18.10
C SER A 159 -12.54 -7.53 19.52
N SER A 160 -12.02 -8.28 20.51
CA SER A 160 -12.45 -8.16 21.91
C SER A 160 -12.17 -6.76 22.49
N VAL A 161 -11.04 -6.16 22.12
CA VAL A 161 -10.70 -4.78 22.51
C VAL A 161 -11.64 -3.78 21.83
N ALA A 162 -11.90 -3.95 20.53
CA ALA A 162 -12.82 -3.11 19.77
C ALA A 162 -14.24 -3.13 20.34
N GLU A 163 -14.75 -4.32 20.65
CA GLU A 163 -16.05 -4.51 21.31
C GLU A 163 -16.09 -3.84 22.68
N SER A 164 -15.04 -3.99 23.49
CA SER A 164 -14.95 -3.36 24.81
C SER A 164 -15.01 -1.83 24.72
N LEU A 165 -14.31 -1.24 23.76
CA LEU A 165 -14.37 0.19 23.48
C LEU A 165 -15.76 0.64 23.01
N LYS A 166 -16.39 -0.14 22.13
CA LYS A 166 -17.72 0.14 21.61
C LYS A 166 -18.81 0.02 22.68
N MET A 167 -18.66 -0.89 23.64
CA MET A 167 -19.56 -1.00 24.79
C MET A 167 -19.46 0.21 25.72
N GLU A 168 -18.24 0.71 25.97
CA GLU A 168 -18.01 1.86 26.86
C GLU A 168 -18.45 3.18 26.23
N PHE A 169 -18.08 3.40 24.97
CA PHE A 169 -18.17 4.72 24.33
C PHE A 169 -19.23 4.79 23.22
N GLY A 170 -19.89 3.68 22.90
CA GLY A 170 -20.75 3.57 21.72
C GLY A 170 -19.95 3.54 20.42
N SER A 171 -20.63 3.79 19.29
CA SER A 171 -19.99 3.79 17.96
C SER A 171 -19.25 5.09 17.62
N LYS A 172 -19.48 6.16 18.40
CA LYS A 172 -18.95 7.50 18.13
C LYS A 172 -18.65 8.27 19.41
N ILE A 173 -17.56 9.04 19.40
CA ILE A 173 -17.24 10.01 20.44
C ILE A 173 -17.05 11.38 19.81
N GLU A 174 -17.93 12.32 20.16
CA GLU A 174 -17.86 13.73 19.75
C GLU A 174 -16.89 14.50 20.64
N LYS A 175 -15.61 14.12 20.58
CA LYS A 175 -14.52 14.78 21.29
C LYS A 175 -13.41 15.15 20.32
N GLY A 176 -12.67 16.21 20.65
CA GLY A 176 -11.45 16.58 19.94
C GLY A 176 -10.46 15.42 19.88
N TYR A 177 -9.52 15.49 18.93
CA TYR A 177 -8.58 14.40 18.66
C TYR A 177 -7.88 13.91 19.95
N SER A 178 -7.20 14.78 20.69
CA SER A 178 -6.46 14.37 21.89
C SER A 178 -7.34 14.01 23.07
N GLU A 179 -8.47 14.69 23.27
CA GLU A 179 -9.37 14.32 24.36
C GLU A 179 -9.94 12.91 24.15
N GLY A 180 -10.36 12.58 22.93
CA GLY A 180 -10.82 11.23 22.59
C GLY A 180 -9.72 10.18 22.77
N ARG A 181 -8.50 10.46 22.27
CA ARG A 181 -7.35 9.57 22.45
C ARG A 181 -7.04 9.33 23.94
N ARG A 182 -7.03 10.38 24.75
CA ARG A 182 -6.81 10.28 26.21
C ARG A 182 -7.87 9.44 26.90
N LYS A 183 -9.14 9.56 26.50
CA LYS A 183 -10.23 8.71 27.02
C LYS A 183 -10.00 7.24 26.69
N PHE A 184 -9.61 6.91 25.46
CA PHE A 184 -9.28 5.53 25.09
C PHE A 184 -8.14 4.97 25.92
N VAL A 185 -7.03 5.71 26.05
CA VAL A 185 -5.87 5.31 26.85
C VAL A 185 -6.28 5.03 28.30
N ASN A 186 -6.94 5.99 28.95
CA ASN A 186 -7.34 5.86 30.35
C ASN A 186 -8.32 4.70 30.57
N PHE A 187 -9.20 4.41 29.62
CA PHE A 187 -10.09 3.25 29.69
C PHE A 187 -9.30 1.93 29.57
N LEU A 188 -8.41 1.82 28.57
CA LEU A 188 -7.64 0.60 28.32
C LEU A 188 -6.69 0.27 29.47
N GLU A 189 -6.01 1.29 30.05
CA GLU A 189 -5.19 1.16 31.26
C GLU A 189 -5.97 0.48 32.39
N LYS A 190 -7.18 0.97 32.67
CA LYS A 190 -8.04 0.45 33.74
C LYS A 190 -8.62 -0.91 33.41
N LYS A 191 -9.16 -1.08 32.20
CA LYS A 191 -9.87 -2.30 31.77
C LYS A 191 -8.97 -3.52 31.76
N TYR A 192 -7.75 -3.37 31.27
CA TYR A 192 -6.79 -4.48 31.12
C TYR A 192 -5.68 -4.46 32.19
N ASN A 193 -5.68 -3.47 33.09
CA ASN A 193 -4.66 -3.27 34.12
C ASN A 193 -3.25 -3.22 33.50
N ILE A 194 -3.07 -2.41 32.48
CA ILE A 194 -1.83 -2.26 31.70
C ILE A 194 -1.19 -0.89 31.92
N LYS A 195 0.12 -0.78 31.69
CA LYS A 195 0.83 0.50 31.78
C LYS A 195 0.38 1.45 30.67
N ARG A 196 0.48 2.77 30.93
CA ARG A 196 0.17 3.83 29.96
C ARG A 196 0.80 3.65 28.60
N HIS A 197 2.09 3.30 28.56
CA HIS A 197 2.81 3.04 27.31
C HIS A 197 2.15 1.92 26.49
N SER A 198 1.79 0.79 27.12
CA SER A 198 1.10 -0.31 26.44
C SER A 198 -0.29 0.10 25.94
N ALA A 199 -1.01 0.92 26.71
CA ALA A 199 -2.31 1.45 26.29
C ALA A 199 -2.17 2.41 25.09
N LEU A 200 -1.14 3.25 25.06
CA LEU A 200 -0.84 4.14 23.93
C LEU A 200 -0.54 3.34 22.64
N GLU A 201 0.31 2.31 22.74
CA GLU A 201 0.61 1.42 21.61
C GLU A 201 -0.63 0.63 21.16
N LEU A 202 -1.50 0.22 22.10
CA LEU A 202 -2.75 -0.46 21.76
C LEU A 202 -3.69 0.48 20.99
N VAL A 203 -3.84 1.73 21.42
CA VAL A 203 -4.62 2.73 20.66
C VAL A 203 -4.03 2.95 19.26
N LYS A 204 -2.69 3.07 19.15
CA LYS A 204 -2.01 3.22 17.86
C LYS A 204 -2.31 2.04 16.93
N LEU A 205 -2.19 0.81 17.42
CA LEU A 205 -2.55 -0.40 16.66
C LEU A 205 -4.00 -0.35 16.17
N LEU A 206 -4.95 0.01 17.05
CA LEU A 206 -6.37 0.08 16.69
C LEU A 206 -6.66 1.16 15.64
N VAL A 207 -5.96 2.29 15.68
CA VAL A 207 -6.04 3.33 14.64
C VAL A 207 -5.51 2.82 13.30
N GLU A 208 -4.36 2.17 13.31
CA GLU A 208 -3.75 1.61 12.10
C GLU A 208 -4.59 0.50 11.46
N ARG A 209 -5.23 -0.33 12.29
CA ARG A 209 -6.22 -1.35 11.88
C ARG A 209 -7.56 -0.76 11.46
N LYS A 210 -7.72 0.57 11.57
CA LYS A 210 -8.97 1.27 11.26
C LYS A 210 -10.14 0.83 12.14
N VAL A 211 -9.88 0.28 13.31
CA VAL A 211 -10.89 0.07 14.37
C VAL A 211 -11.25 1.41 14.98
N LEU A 212 -10.26 2.27 15.21
CA LEU A 212 -10.46 3.66 15.61
C LEU A 212 -10.20 4.57 14.42
N LYS A 213 -11.15 5.43 14.08
CA LYS A 213 -11.00 6.41 13.00
C LYS A 213 -11.37 7.79 13.52
N TYR A 214 -10.52 8.79 13.33
CA TYR A 214 -10.91 10.18 13.57
C TYR A 214 -11.41 10.82 12.28
N CYS A 215 -12.66 11.26 12.27
CA CYS A 215 -13.25 11.95 11.14
C CYS A 215 -13.34 13.44 11.44
N THR A 216 -12.55 14.24 10.72
CA THR A 216 -12.67 15.69 10.71
C THR A 216 -13.91 16.08 9.90
N LYS A 217 -14.95 16.54 10.58
CA LYS A 217 -16.09 17.20 9.93
C LYS A 217 -16.13 18.63 10.42
N ILE A 218 -15.75 19.56 9.54
CA ILE A 218 -15.89 20.99 9.80
C ILE A 218 -17.34 21.37 9.44
N PRO A 219 -18.16 21.82 10.40
CA PRO A 219 -19.51 22.31 10.11
C PRO A 219 -19.44 23.48 9.11
N ARG A 220 -20.30 23.49 8.07
CA ARG A 220 -20.27 24.51 7.01
C ARG A 220 -20.47 25.93 7.54
N ASP A 221 -21.23 26.06 8.61
CA ASP A 221 -21.52 27.29 9.36
C ASP A 221 -20.31 27.78 10.19
N LYS A 222 -19.35 26.91 10.49
CA LYS A 222 -18.13 27.24 11.26
C LYS A 222 -16.87 27.42 10.42
N PHE A 223 -17.00 27.41 9.09
CA PHE A 223 -15.86 27.65 8.19
C PHE A 223 -15.32 29.09 8.26
N ALA A 224 -16.16 30.05 8.66
CA ALA A 224 -15.82 31.47 8.73
C ALA A 224 -15.27 31.91 10.09
N GLU A 225 -15.46 31.12 11.15
CA GLU A 225 -14.94 31.39 12.48
C GLU A 225 -13.54 30.77 12.60
N ASN A 226 -12.52 31.65 12.61
CA ASN A 226 -11.11 31.41 12.89
C ASN A 226 -10.73 29.95 13.23
N LEU A 227 -9.97 29.31 12.34
CA LEU A 227 -9.15 28.15 12.68
C LEU A 227 -8.20 28.55 13.80
N VAL A 228 -8.61 28.34 15.06
CA VAL A 228 -7.75 28.59 16.21
C VAL A 228 -6.86 27.37 16.39
N PHE A 229 -5.57 27.55 16.17
CA PHE A 229 -4.55 26.55 16.41
C PHE A 229 -4.38 26.41 17.93
N TYR A 230 -4.81 25.28 18.48
CA TYR A 230 -4.61 24.95 19.88
C TYR A 230 -3.57 23.83 19.98
N THR A 231 -2.49 24.08 20.71
CA THR A 231 -1.48 23.08 21.10
C THR A 231 -1.78 22.67 22.55
N PRO A 232 -2.46 21.55 22.82
CA PRO A 232 -2.57 21.08 24.20
C PRO A 232 -1.25 20.40 24.59
N TYR A 233 -0.62 20.90 25.65
CA TYR A 233 0.26 20.17 26.55
C TYR A 233 1.28 19.22 25.89
N MET A 234 2.40 19.79 25.43
CA MET A 234 3.59 19.05 24.98
C MET A 234 3.99 17.94 25.97
N ASP A 235 3.85 18.17 27.28
CA ASP A 235 4.34 17.27 28.33
C ASP A 235 3.68 15.88 28.34
N ASP A 236 2.43 15.75 27.88
CA ASP A 236 1.72 14.45 27.84
C ASP A 236 2.04 13.60 26.60
N PHE A 237 2.74 14.19 25.63
CA PHE A 237 3.00 13.63 24.29
C PHE A 237 4.49 13.57 23.91
N MET A 238 5.39 14.14 24.71
CA MET A 238 6.84 13.99 24.55
C MET A 238 7.30 12.62 25.09
N ASP A 239 8.13 11.92 24.33
CA ASP A 239 8.92 10.81 24.88
C ASP A 239 9.87 11.35 25.97
N GLU A 240 10.19 10.55 26.99
CA GLU A 240 11.15 10.94 28.03
C GLU A 240 12.52 11.28 27.38
N GLY A 241 12.79 12.57 27.17
CA GLY A 241 14.05 13.07 26.59
C GLY A 241 13.90 14.12 25.48
N GLU A 242 12.71 14.37 24.94
CA GLU A 242 12.51 15.43 23.94
C GLU A 242 12.39 16.82 24.60
N THR A 243 13.04 17.82 24.01
CA THR A 243 12.95 19.21 24.48
C THR A 243 11.88 19.96 23.71
N ALA A 244 11.16 20.87 24.37
CA ALA A 244 10.08 21.67 23.77
C ALA A 244 10.51 22.53 22.55
N ALA A 245 11.83 22.68 22.31
CA ALA A 245 12.38 23.39 21.15
C ALA A 245 12.45 22.54 19.87
N GLU A 246 12.32 21.22 19.98
CA GLU A 246 12.39 20.25 18.87
C GLU A 246 11.02 19.65 18.51
N ALA A 247 9.98 19.98 19.28
CA ALA A 247 8.65 19.45 19.07
C ALA A 247 7.94 20.14 17.89
N ASP A 248 7.60 19.36 16.86
CA ASP A 248 6.74 19.79 15.76
C ASP A 248 5.46 20.45 16.31
N VAL A 249 5.09 21.63 15.79
CA VAL A 249 3.84 22.32 16.15
C VAL A 249 2.66 21.41 15.81
N TYR A 250 2.09 20.76 16.83
CA TYR A 250 0.99 19.84 16.65
C TYR A 250 -0.32 20.62 16.53
N VAL A 251 -0.90 20.64 15.33
CA VAL A 251 -2.20 21.27 15.07
C VAL A 251 -3.30 20.24 15.25
N GLU A 252 -4.12 20.41 16.28
CA GLU A 252 -5.30 19.58 16.47
C GLU A 252 -6.53 20.12 15.73
N PRO A 253 -7.28 19.25 15.05
CA PRO A 253 -8.58 19.63 14.52
C PRO A 253 -9.53 19.94 15.69
N LEU A 254 -10.03 21.17 15.76
CA LEU A 254 -11.06 21.59 16.72
C LEU A 254 -12.36 20.81 16.57
N PHE A 255 -12.64 20.35 15.34
CA PHE A 255 -13.86 19.64 15.00
C PHE A 255 -13.55 18.26 14.44
N GLY A 256 -14.16 17.26 15.05
CA GLY A 256 -14.15 15.90 14.55
C GLY A 256 -14.76 14.93 15.53
N THR A 257 -14.95 13.71 15.04
CA THR A 257 -15.61 12.63 15.78
C THR A 257 -14.75 11.40 15.65
N TRP A 258 -14.47 10.76 16.78
CA TRP A 258 -13.92 9.41 16.77
C TRP A 258 -15.03 8.42 16.43
N ILE A 259 -14.74 7.50 15.52
CA ILE A 259 -15.60 6.38 15.13
C ILE A 259 -14.92 5.10 15.62
N ILE A 260 -15.71 4.23 16.23
CA ILE A 260 -15.30 2.91 16.71
C ILE A 260 -15.98 1.86 15.84
N ASP A 261 -15.16 1.21 15.01
CA ASP A 261 -15.54 0.18 14.05
C ASP A 261 -15.08 -1.17 14.62
N ALA A 262 -16.00 -1.87 15.26
CA ALA A 262 -15.80 -3.21 15.83
C ALA A 262 -16.45 -4.25 14.91
#